data_AF-A0A937RPV5-F1
#
_entry.id   AF-A0A937RPV5-F1
#
_cell.length_a   1.000
_cell.length_b   1.000
_cell.length_c   1.000
_cell.angle_alpha   90.00
_cell.angle_beta   90.00
_cell.angle_gamma   90.00
#
_symmetry.space_group_name_H-M   'P 1'
#
loop_
_entity.id
_entity.type
_entity.pdbx_description
1 polymer ?
#
loop_
_entity_poly.entity_id
_entity_poly.type
_entity_poly.pdbx_seq_one_letter_code
_entity_poly.pdbx_strand_id
1 'polypeptide(L)'
;MTKKADFKQRVRARMAKTGESYATARSHVLAEQPGLPVPADQAMLAALHVSNGDCTDLPGTGLASRVLYWRDSLHEGPVPAVGPEELRQIRAAFLNEAHVDDHMEGSDMFAERDRTLAANLDGEYVLWFEADLYDQLQIIQILARLADLGVPARRITLICIGEHPGIARFGGLGELTAEQLRELPATKACARLTPAALQLATDAWAAFRAPTPDGLPVIAGSRSRELRFLGEAFDRLGREYPSTRDGLSLTERRILAAVADGAAAAGTAFVRAAAREMRPYLGDTWSFAMMDRMAHARIPLLHAEPADHPVDRETSLRLTDTGAQVLAGAADHVTLNGLNRWIGGVHLRGHHVPWRWNDATETITHHSK
;
A
#
# COMPACT_ATOMS: atom_id res chain seq x y z
N MET A 1 -8.26 -44.07 20.95
CA MET A 1 -6.98 -44.09 21.69
C MET A 1 -5.81 -44.77 20.95
N THR A 2 -5.98 -45.21 19.70
CA THR A 2 -5.01 -46.07 18.97
C THR A 2 -4.06 -45.35 18.01
N LYS A 3 -4.41 -44.19 17.43
CA LYS A 3 -3.54 -43.47 16.46
C LYS A 3 -2.27 -42.86 17.06
N LYS A 4 -2.30 -42.43 18.34
CA LYS A 4 -1.15 -41.79 19.02
C LYS A 4 -0.08 -42.79 19.48
N ALA A 5 -0.46 -44.04 19.75
CA ALA A 5 0.47 -45.09 20.16
C ALA A 5 1.33 -45.56 18.98
N ASP A 6 0.69 -45.79 17.83
CA ASP A 6 1.33 -46.20 16.58
C ASP A 6 2.35 -45.15 16.07
N PHE A 7 1.99 -43.87 16.13
CA PHE A 7 2.88 -42.78 15.76
C PHE A 7 4.16 -42.71 16.61
N LYS A 8 4.02 -42.81 17.95
CA LYS A 8 5.19 -42.81 18.85
C LYS A 8 6.11 -44.01 18.60
N GLN A 9 5.55 -45.16 18.24
CA GLN A 9 6.32 -46.35 17.91
C GLN A 9 7.13 -46.17 16.62
N ARG A 10 6.56 -45.55 15.59
CA ARG A 10 7.26 -45.21 14.34
C ARG A 10 8.40 -44.21 14.54
N VAL A 11 8.18 -43.17 15.34
CA VAL A 11 9.24 -42.19 15.69
C VAL A 11 10.40 -42.89 16.41
N ARG A 12 10.10 -43.74 17.40
CA ARG A 12 11.13 -44.50 18.13
C ARG A 12 11.88 -45.49 17.23
N ALA A 13 11.18 -46.17 16.32
CA ALA A 13 11.82 -47.08 15.37
C ALA A 13 12.78 -46.36 14.42
N ARG A 14 12.42 -45.15 13.96
CA ARG A 14 13.31 -44.32 13.13
C ARG A 14 14.52 -43.82 13.91
N MET A 15 14.32 -43.32 15.13
CA MET A 15 15.44 -42.89 16.00
C MET A 15 16.46 -44.02 16.18
N ALA A 16 15.98 -45.25 16.46
CA ALA A 16 16.85 -46.41 16.60
C ALA A 16 17.58 -46.78 15.31
N LYS A 17 16.96 -46.56 14.14
CA LYS A 17 17.55 -46.86 12.83
C LYS A 17 18.56 -45.79 12.35
N THR A 18 18.36 -44.53 12.71
CA THR A 18 19.07 -43.38 12.10
C THR A 18 19.97 -42.62 13.06
N GLY A 19 19.81 -42.81 14.38
CA GLY A 19 20.48 -42.02 15.40
C GLY A 19 19.96 -40.58 15.53
N GLU A 20 18.89 -40.22 14.80
CA GLU A 20 18.28 -38.89 14.84
C GLU A 20 17.69 -38.55 16.23
N SER A 21 17.71 -37.26 16.60
CA SER A 21 17.00 -36.77 17.79
C SER A 21 15.49 -37.03 17.68
N TYR A 22 14.78 -37.10 18.81
CA TYR A 22 13.31 -37.31 18.79
C TYR A 22 12.59 -36.23 17.98
N ALA A 23 13.04 -34.98 18.05
CA ALA A 23 12.45 -33.87 17.29
C ALA A 23 12.64 -34.05 15.78
N THR A 24 13.85 -34.41 15.34
CA THR A 24 14.19 -34.67 13.94
C THR A 24 13.43 -35.89 13.39
N ALA A 25 13.47 -37.01 14.11
CA ALA A 25 12.77 -38.24 13.73
C ALA A 25 11.24 -38.04 13.68
N ARG A 26 10.69 -37.24 14.59
CA ARG A 26 9.27 -36.87 14.59
C ARG A 26 8.90 -36.06 13.35
N SER A 27 9.72 -35.08 12.95
CA SER A 27 9.48 -34.26 11.76
C SER A 27 9.51 -35.10 10.47
N HIS A 28 10.45 -36.04 10.34
CA HIS A 28 10.52 -36.93 9.18
C HIS A 28 9.33 -37.90 9.12
N VAL A 29 8.92 -38.49 10.25
CA VAL A 29 7.75 -39.38 10.28
C VAL A 29 6.43 -38.62 10.01
N LEU A 30 6.38 -37.31 10.29
CA LEU A 30 5.27 -36.44 9.89
C LEU A 30 5.27 -36.12 8.39
N ALA A 31 6.45 -35.90 7.81
CA ALA A 31 6.61 -35.61 6.37
C ALA A 31 6.28 -36.82 5.46
N GLU A 32 6.44 -38.05 5.96
CA GLU A 32 6.09 -39.29 5.26
C GLU A 32 4.58 -39.56 5.19
N GLN A 33 3.72 -38.71 5.78
CA GLN A 33 2.26 -38.83 5.63
C GLN A 33 1.73 -37.85 4.58
N PRO A 34 1.16 -38.33 3.46
CA PRO A 34 0.46 -37.45 2.55
C PRO A 34 -0.83 -36.94 3.23
N GLY A 35 -0.88 -35.63 3.49
CA GLY A 35 -2.10 -34.93 3.89
C GLY A 35 -2.30 -34.60 5.37
N LEU A 36 -1.26 -34.59 6.21
CA LEU A 36 -1.37 -33.97 7.54
C LEU A 36 -1.00 -32.48 7.48
N PRO A 37 -1.73 -31.60 8.21
CA PRO A 37 -1.37 -30.18 8.28
C PRO A 37 0.01 -30.03 8.90
N VAL A 38 0.91 -29.36 8.16
CA VAL A 38 2.15 -28.80 8.71
C VAL A 38 1.76 -27.88 9.87
N PRO A 39 2.44 -27.93 11.05
CA PRO A 39 2.20 -26.95 12.11
C PRO A 39 2.23 -25.53 11.54
N ALA A 40 1.29 -24.66 11.93
CA ALA A 40 1.14 -23.32 11.34
C ALA A 40 2.48 -22.57 11.24
N ASP A 41 3.29 -22.65 12.29
CA ASP A 41 4.63 -22.04 12.35
C ASP A 41 5.59 -22.58 11.29
N GLN A 42 5.54 -23.87 10.99
CA GLN A 42 6.43 -24.52 10.02
C GLN A 42 5.99 -24.26 8.57
N ALA A 43 4.69 -24.01 8.32
CA ALA A 43 4.18 -23.56 7.03
C ALA A 43 4.53 -22.07 6.77
N MET A 44 4.43 -21.22 7.79
CA MET A 44 4.87 -19.83 7.72
C MET A 44 6.37 -19.75 7.46
N LEU A 45 7.20 -20.50 8.21
CA LEU A 45 8.64 -20.51 8.04
C LEU A 45 9.13 -20.84 6.61
N ALA A 46 8.37 -21.65 5.87
CA ALA A 46 8.70 -22.05 4.50
C ALA A 46 8.17 -21.07 3.43
N ALA A 47 7.17 -20.24 3.77
CA ALA A 47 6.53 -19.32 2.85
C ALA A 47 7.46 -18.18 2.42
N LEU A 48 7.13 -17.55 1.30
CA LEU A 48 7.65 -16.22 0.98
C LEU A 48 6.76 -15.18 1.65
N HIS A 49 7.34 -14.40 2.55
CA HIS A 49 6.66 -13.29 3.21
C HIS A 49 6.85 -12.04 2.37
N VAL A 50 5.78 -11.27 2.18
CA VAL A 50 5.83 -9.98 1.46
C VAL A 50 5.28 -8.89 2.38
N SER A 51 5.97 -7.75 2.43
CA SER A 51 5.59 -6.57 3.22
C SER A 51 5.79 -5.30 2.41
N ASN A 52 5.16 -4.19 2.81
CA ASN A 52 5.29 -2.90 2.14
C ASN A 52 6.74 -2.36 2.16
N GLY A 53 7.41 -2.48 3.29
CA GLY A 53 8.78 -2.04 3.57
C GLY A 53 9.38 -2.75 4.80
N ASP A 54 10.54 -2.30 5.24
CA ASP A 54 11.36 -2.91 6.32
C ASP A 54 11.18 -2.27 7.70
N CYS A 55 10.26 -1.32 7.86
CA CYS A 55 9.90 -0.77 9.18
C CYS A 55 9.26 -1.81 10.11
N THR A 56 8.73 -2.92 9.57
CA THR A 56 8.16 -4.01 10.36
C THR A 56 9.20 -5.11 10.57
N ASP A 57 9.51 -5.45 11.83
CA ASP A 57 10.43 -6.54 12.19
C ASP A 57 9.78 -7.93 12.03
N LEU A 58 9.46 -8.29 10.79
CA LEU A 58 8.96 -9.63 10.47
C LEU A 58 9.98 -10.74 10.79
N PRO A 59 11.31 -10.58 10.55
CA PRO A 59 12.28 -11.60 10.93
C PRO A 59 12.30 -11.88 12.44
N GLY A 60 12.19 -10.85 13.29
CA GLY A 60 12.15 -10.98 14.76
C GLY A 60 10.97 -11.81 15.28
N THR A 61 9.90 -11.95 14.49
CA THR A 61 8.78 -12.87 14.82
C THR A 61 9.22 -14.34 14.84
N GLY A 62 10.29 -14.71 14.13
CA GLY A 62 10.66 -16.10 13.91
C GLY A 62 9.65 -16.89 13.05
N LEU A 63 8.67 -16.21 12.44
CA LEU A 63 7.73 -16.79 11.46
C LEU A 63 8.22 -16.56 10.03
N ALA A 64 8.89 -15.44 9.77
CA ALA A 64 9.25 -14.98 8.44
C ALA A 64 10.76 -15.08 8.18
N SER A 65 11.21 -16.19 7.59
CA SER A 65 12.63 -16.42 7.27
C SER A 65 13.05 -15.85 5.90
N ARG A 66 12.08 -15.70 4.99
CA ARG A 66 12.26 -15.21 3.62
C ARG A 66 11.30 -14.03 3.42
N VAL A 67 11.83 -12.82 3.46
CA VAL A 67 11.03 -11.59 3.33
C VAL A 67 11.37 -10.87 2.04
N LEU A 68 10.34 -10.47 1.31
CA LEU A 68 10.39 -9.60 0.15
C LEU A 68 9.70 -8.28 0.49
N TYR A 69 10.42 -7.17 0.34
CA TYR A 69 9.83 -5.84 0.53
C TYR A 69 9.38 -5.27 -0.81
N TRP A 70 8.18 -4.71 -0.84
CA TRP A 70 7.55 -4.35 -2.11
C TRP A 70 7.93 -2.96 -2.62
N ARG A 71 7.99 -1.97 -1.70
CA ARG A 71 8.61 -0.64 -1.88
C ARG A 71 8.22 0.04 -3.20
N ASP A 72 6.94 0.33 -3.38
CA ASP A 72 6.47 1.13 -4.53
C ASP A 72 5.34 2.07 -4.09
N SER A 73 5.59 3.37 -4.16
CA SER A 73 4.62 4.43 -3.86
C SER A 73 3.61 4.61 -5.00
N LEU A 74 2.73 3.62 -5.17
CA LEU A 74 1.77 3.58 -6.28
C LEU A 74 0.71 4.70 -6.24
N HIS A 75 0.49 5.34 -5.09
CA HIS A 75 -0.42 6.48 -4.99
C HIS A 75 0.14 7.77 -5.62
N GLU A 76 1.41 7.75 -6.06
CA GLU A 76 2.04 8.83 -6.82
C GLU A 76 2.68 8.30 -8.11
N GLY A 77 2.64 9.13 -9.15
CA GLY A 77 3.26 8.85 -10.44
C GLY A 77 2.49 7.89 -11.36
N PRO A 78 3.02 7.66 -12.57
CA PRO A 78 2.36 6.90 -13.62
C PRO A 78 2.30 5.40 -13.29
N VAL A 79 1.12 4.79 -13.51
CA VAL A 79 0.91 3.34 -13.49
C VAL A 79 0.05 2.92 -14.69
N PRO A 80 0.50 3.15 -15.94
CA PRO A 80 -0.32 2.88 -17.13
C PRO A 80 -0.52 1.38 -17.37
N ALA A 81 -1.55 1.02 -18.15
CA ALA A 81 -1.86 -0.35 -18.58
C ALA A 81 -0.88 -0.89 -19.66
N VAL A 82 0.41 -0.96 -19.32
CA VAL A 82 1.50 -1.50 -20.15
C VAL A 82 2.00 -2.87 -19.67
N GLY A 83 2.96 -3.48 -20.36
CA GLY A 83 3.57 -4.74 -19.92
C GLY A 83 4.37 -4.60 -18.60
N PRO A 84 4.62 -5.69 -17.84
CA PRO A 84 5.33 -5.62 -16.55
C PRO A 84 6.75 -5.01 -16.62
N GLU A 85 7.49 -5.29 -17.70
CA GLU A 85 8.82 -4.73 -17.93
C GLU A 85 8.76 -3.21 -18.13
N GLU A 86 7.89 -2.76 -19.02
CA GLU A 86 7.70 -1.34 -19.29
C GLU A 86 7.17 -0.60 -18.05
N LEU A 87 6.25 -1.21 -17.30
CA LEU A 87 5.76 -0.63 -16.04
C LEU A 87 6.90 -0.45 -15.05
N ARG A 88 7.76 -1.46 -14.85
CA ARG A 88 8.94 -1.35 -13.97
C ARG A 88 9.83 -0.19 -14.38
N GLN A 89 10.12 -0.05 -15.67
CA GLN A 89 10.98 1.04 -16.17
C GLN A 89 10.35 2.41 -15.88
N ILE A 90 9.05 2.55 -16.12
CA ILE A 90 8.28 3.77 -15.82
C ILE A 90 8.31 4.08 -14.32
N ARG A 91 8.10 3.08 -13.45
CA ARG A 91 8.11 3.25 -11.99
C ARG A 91 9.49 3.62 -11.46
N ALA A 92 10.53 2.90 -11.89
CA ALA A 92 11.90 3.19 -11.50
C ALA A 92 12.34 4.60 -11.95
N ALA A 93 12.01 5.01 -13.17
CA ALA A 93 12.32 6.35 -13.66
C ALA A 93 11.61 7.42 -12.81
N PHE A 94 10.31 7.25 -12.54
CA PHE A 94 9.54 8.21 -11.75
C PHE A 94 10.08 8.37 -10.32
N LEU A 95 10.38 7.27 -9.62
CA LEU A 95 10.86 7.31 -8.23
C LEU A 95 12.26 7.96 -8.15
N ASN A 96 13.14 7.67 -9.11
CA ASN A 96 14.45 8.31 -9.21
C ASN A 96 14.35 9.83 -9.49
N GLU A 97 13.50 10.23 -10.44
CA GLU A 97 13.32 11.64 -10.80
C GLU A 97 12.72 12.48 -9.66
N ALA A 98 11.86 11.87 -8.85
CA ALA A 98 11.19 12.58 -7.78
C ALA A 98 12.12 12.88 -6.58
N HIS A 99 13.35 12.34 -6.55
CA HIS A 99 14.33 12.52 -5.45
C HIS A 99 13.76 12.22 -4.06
N VAL A 100 12.72 11.38 -4.00
CA VAL A 100 11.96 11.05 -2.77
C VAL A 100 12.66 9.93 -1.99
N ASP A 101 13.83 9.49 -2.45
CA ASP A 101 14.40 8.21 -2.07
C ASP A 101 15.85 8.31 -1.62
N ASP A 102 16.08 7.94 -0.36
CA ASP A 102 17.40 7.70 0.25
C ASP A 102 17.92 6.28 -0.03
N HIS A 103 17.10 5.38 -0.60
CA HIS A 103 17.38 3.94 -0.68
C HIS A 103 17.75 3.41 -2.09
N MET A 104 17.80 4.26 -3.11
CA MET A 104 18.14 3.89 -4.49
C MET A 104 17.28 2.73 -5.04
N GLU A 105 15.95 2.91 -5.06
CA GLU A 105 14.93 2.05 -5.68
C GLU A 105 15.09 2.00 -7.21
N GLY A 106 16.22 1.47 -7.68
CA GLY A 106 16.57 1.34 -9.08
C GLY A 106 15.82 0.22 -9.79
N SER A 107 15.88 0.23 -11.13
CA SER A 107 15.29 -0.81 -11.97
C SER A 107 15.70 -2.24 -11.57
N ASP A 108 16.94 -2.42 -11.09
CA ASP A 108 17.46 -3.71 -10.64
C ASP A 108 16.76 -4.24 -9.40
N MET A 109 16.40 -3.37 -8.46
CA MET A 109 15.64 -3.75 -7.26
C MET A 109 14.26 -4.30 -7.66
N PHE A 110 13.53 -3.59 -8.52
CA PHE A 110 12.23 -4.06 -9.00
C PHE A 110 12.34 -5.35 -9.82
N ALA A 111 13.39 -5.50 -10.62
CA ALA A 111 13.62 -6.74 -11.36
C ALA A 111 13.92 -7.93 -10.43
N GLU A 112 14.72 -7.73 -9.37
CA GLU A 112 14.97 -8.74 -8.34
C GLU A 112 13.70 -9.10 -7.57
N ARG A 113 12.91 -8.10 -7.19
CA ARG A 113 11.63 -8.28 -6.50
C ARG A 113 10.69 -9.18 -7.30
N ASP A 114 10.51 -8.86 -8.58
CA ASP A 114 9.64 -9.62 -9.48
C ASP A 114 10.17 -11.05 -9.71
N ARG A 115 11.49 -11.22 -9.84
CA ARG A 115 12.13 -12.55 -9.95
C ARG A 115 11.94 -13.38 -8.69
N THR A 116 12.13 -12.79 -7.51
CA THR A 116 11.95 -13.45 -6.22
C THR A 116 10.50 -13.90 -6.02
N LEU A 117 9.54 -13.03 -6.35
CA LEU A 117 8.11 -13.37 -6.29
C LEU A 117 7.79 -14.55 -7.21
N ALA A 118 8.28 -14.52 -8.45
CA ALA A 118 8.05 -15.57 -9.45
C ALA A 118 8.74 -16.89 -9.09
N ALA A 119 9.94 -16.86 -8.51
CA ALA A 119 10.69 -18.06 -8.12
C ALA A 119 9.98 -18.89 -7.03
N ASN A 120 8.98 -18.35 -6.34
CA ASN A 120 8.21 -19.04 -5.30
C ASN A 120 6.86 -19.61 -5.80
N LEU A 121 6.65 -19.75 -7.13
CA LEU A 121 5.36 -20.14 -7.73
C LEU A 121 4.73 -21.43 -7.17
N ASP A 122 5.57 -22.39 -6.74
CA ASP A 122 5.15 -23.66 -6.16
C ASP A 122 4.95 -23.63 -4.64
N GLY A 123 5.34 -22.52 -4.00
CA GLY A 123 5.33 -22.32 -2.55
C GLY A 123 4.09 -21.57 -2.04
N GLU A 124 4.12 -21.29 -0.73
CA GLU A 124 3.11 -20.48 -0.03
C GLU A 124 3.57 -19.02 0.02
N TYR A 125 2.59 -18.10 0.02
CA TYR A 125 2.81 -16.66 0.14
C TYR A 125 2.06 -16.13 1.37
N VAL A 126 2.72 -15.25 2.13
CA VAL A 126 2.12 -14.55 3.28
C VAL A 126 2.36 -13.06 3.13
N LEU A 127 1.29 -12.31 2.90
CA LEU A 127 1.32 -10.87 2.69
C LEU A 127 1.00 -10.18 4.02
N TRP A 128 1.85 -9.25 4.46
CA TRP A 128 1.71 -8.47 5.69
C TRP A 128 1.52 -7.01 5.31
N PHE A 129 0.31 -6.49 5.50
CA PHE A 129 -0.06 -5.16 5.03
C PHE A 129 -1.05 -4.47 5.98
N GLU A 130 -1.25 -3.20 5.72
CA GLU A 130 -2.09 -2.29 6.49
C GLU A 130 -3.33 -1.86 5.69
N ALA A 131 -4.25 -1.18 6.37
CA ALA A 131 -5.55 -0.84 5.81
C ALA A 131 -5.55 0.41 4.92
N ASP A 132 -4.45 1.16 4.89
CA ASP A 132 -4.37 2.45 4.21
C ASP A 132 -4.17 2.32 2.69
N LEU A 133 -4.26 3.45 1.99
CA LEU A 133 -4.20 3.49 0.52
C LEU A 133 -2.84 3.02 -0.05
N TYR A 134 -1.71 3.30 0.61
CA TYR A 134 -0.39 2.88 0.13
C TYR A 134 -0.33 1.36 0.10
N ASP A 135 -0.72 0.71 1.19
CA ASP A 135 -0.73 -0.74 1.32
C ASP A 135 -1.75 -1.40 0.39
N GLN A 136 -2.99 -0.90 0.32
CA GLN A 136 -4.02 -1.51 -0.52
C GLN A 136 -3.65 -1.49 -2.02
N LEU A 137 -2.95 -0.46 -2.51
CA LEU A 137 -2.47 -0.42 -3.89
C LEU A 137 -1.37 -1.46 -4.16
N GLN A 138 -0.47 -1.69 -3.20
CA GLN A 138 0.56 -2.72 -3.34
C GLN A 138 -0.04 -4.12 -3.28
N ILE A 139 -1.01 -4.36 -2.39
CA ILE A 139 -1.74 -5.64 -2.32
C ILE A 139 -2.34 -6.01 -3.68
N ILE A 140 -3.08 -5.10 -4.33
CA ILE A 140 -3.72 -5.42 -5.62
C ILE A 140 -2.69 -5.68 -6.72
N GLN A 141 -1.55 -4.99 -6.72
CA GLN A 141 -0.46 -5.22 -7.68
C GLN A 141 0.14 -6.61 -7.48
N ILE A 142 0.47 -6.98 -6.24
CA ILE A 142 1.03 -8.29 -5.88
C ILE A 142 0.05 -9.39 -6.26
N LEU A 143 -1.21 -9.25 -5.87
CA LEU A 143 -2.23 -10.27 -6.10
C LEU A 143 -2.55 -10.46 -7.58
N ALA A 144 -2.66 -9.38 -8.35
CA ALA A 144 -2.81 -9.48 -9.80
C ALA A 144 -1.60 -10.18 -10.43
N ARG A 145 -0.38 -9.88 -9.97
CA ARG A 145 0.84 -10.56 -10.46
C ARG A 145 0.86 -12.05 -10.10
N LEU A 146 0.43 -12.43 -8.90
CA LEU A 146 0.33 -13.83 -8.49
C LEU A 146 -0.75 -14.58 -9.29
N ALA A 147 -1.86 -13.91 -9.63
CA ALA A 147 -2.89 -14.45 -10.52
C ALA A 147 -2.33 -14.71 -11.93
N ASP A 148 -1.59 -13.75 -12.51
CA ASP A 148 -0.93 -13.89 -13.81
C ASP A 148 0.09 -15.05 -13.85
N LEU A 149 0.78 -15.30 -12.72
CA LEU A 149 1.70 -16.42 -12.55
C LEU A 149 1.00 -17.77 -12.32
N GLY A 150 -0.33 -17.78 -12.23
CA GLY A 150 -1.12 -19.00 -12.01
C GLY A 150 -1.07 -19.53 -10.57
N VAL A 151 -0.66 -18.71 -9.59
CA VAL A 151 -0.63 -19.11 -8.19
C VAL A 151 -2.06 -19.30 -7.67
N PRO A 152 -2.44 -20.48 -7.18
CA PRO A 152 -3.78 -20.70 -6.65
C PRO A 152 -4.05 -19.81 -5.43
N ALA A 153 -5.22 -19.16 -5.38
CA ALA A 153 -5.61 -18.30 -4.24
C ALA A 153 -5.44 -18.98 -2.88
N ARG A 154 -5.70 -20.29 -2.80
CA ARG A 154 -5.51 -21.09 -1.58
C ARG A 154 -4.07 -21.17 -1.07
N ARG A 155 -3.06 -20.70 -1.80
CA ARG A 155 -1.64 -20.61 -1.38
C ARG A 155 -1.23 -19.21 -0.91
N ILE A 156 -2.17 -18.27 -0.92
CA ILE A 156 -1.93 -16.87 -0.57
C ILE A 156 -2.68 -16.55 0.72
N THR A 157 -1.94 -16.22 1.76
CA THR A 157 -2.48 -15.73 3.04
C THR A 157 -2.23 -14.23 3.11
N LEU A 158 -3.26 -13.45 3.44
CA LEU A 158 -3.17 -12.03 3.71
C LEU A 158 -3.38 -11.79 5.20
N ILE A 159 -2.40 -11.19 5.85
CA ILE A 159 -2.48 -10.61 7.19
C ILE A 159 -2.60 -9.11 6.98
N CYS A 160 -3.81 -8.59 7.14
CA CYS A 160 -4.09 -7.18 6.89
C CYS A 160 -4.84 -6.56 8.05
N ILE A 161 -4.27 -5.51 8.65
CA ILE A 161 -4.82 -4.86 9.85
C ILE A 161 -4.99 -3.36 9.62
N GLY A 162 -5.99 -2.78 10.29
CA GLY A 162 -6.15 -1.32 10.33
C GLY A 162 -6.23 -0.76 11.74
N GLU A 163 -6.21 -1.63 12.75
CA GLU A 163 -6.40 -1.31 14.16
C GLU A 163 -5.74 -2.40 15.00
N HIS A 164 -5.16 -2.02 16.15
CA HIS A 164 -4.63 -2.98 17.12
C HIS A 164 -5.10 -2.61 18.54
N PRO A 165 -5.60 -3.56 19.35
CA PRO A 165 -5.96 -3.30 20.74
C PRO A 165 -4.80 -2.68 21.53
N GLY A 166 -5.09 -1.60 22.27
CA GLY A 166 -4.10 -0.91 23.10
C GLY A 166 -3.28 0.17 22.41
N ILE A 167 -3.42 0.35 21.09
CA ILE A 167 -2.76 1.44 20.35
C ILE A 167 -3.82 2.38 19.78
N ALA A 168 -3.90 3.58 20.35
CA ALA A 168 -4.80 4.61 19.85
C ALA A 168 -4.21 5.22 18.57
N ARG A 169 -5.01 5.34 17.50
CA ARG A 169 -4.58 5.81 16.18
C ARG A 169 -3.40 4.99 15.64
N PHE A 170 -3.61 3.67 15.62
CA PHE A 170 -2.66 2.70 15.09
C PHE A 170 -2.13 3.12 13.71
N GLY A 171 -0.82 3.37 13.65
CA GLY A 171 -0.13 3.89 12.47
C GLY A 171 0.38 2.82 11.52
N GLY A 172 0.47 1.56 11.97
CA GLY A 172 0.90 0.44 11.14
C GLY A 172 1.61 -0.69 11.91
N LEU A 173 1.90 -1.78 11.21
CA LEU A 173 2.64 -2.95 11.68
C LEU A 173 3.99 -2.60 12.30
N GLY A 174 4.64 -1.51 11.85
CA GLY A 174 5.89 -1.00 12.43
C GLY A 174 5.78 -0.54 13.89
N GLU A 175 4.57 -0.29 14.41
CA GLU A 175 4.33 0.04 15.82
C GLU A 175 4.21 -1.21 16.72
N LEU A 176 4.16 -2.41 16.14
CA LEU A 176 3.97 -3.66 16.86
C LEU A 176 5.30 -4.32 17.23
N THR A 177 5.35 -4.92 18.42
CA THR A 177 6.48 -5.77 18.79
C THR A 177 6.46 -7.10 18.03
N ALA A 178 7.59 -7.78 17.97
CA ALA A 178 7.69 -9.12 17.37
C ALA A 178 6.71 -10.13 17.99
N GLU A 179 6.41 -10.02 19.29
CA GLU A 179 5.39 -10.83 19.97
C GLU A 179 3.99 -10.54 19.46
N GLN A 180 3.62 -9.26 19.35
CA GLN A 180 2.30 -8.86 18.85
C GLN A 180 2.11 -9.29 17.39
N LEU A 181 3.14 -9.11 16.55
CA LEU A 181 3.13 -9.58 15.16
C LEU A 181 2.93 -11.10 15.06
N ARG A 182 3.56 -11.88 15.97
CA ARG A 182 3.44 -13.35 16.03
C ARG A 182 2.03 -13.81 16.37
N GLU A 183 1.21 -12.98 17.00
CA GLU A 183 -0.18 -13.30 17.34
C GLU A 183 -1.15 -13.08 16.17
N LEU A 184 -0.83 -12.17 15.24
CA LEU A 184 -1.71 -11.78 14.13
C LEU A 184 -2.24 -12.97 13.28
N PRO A 185 -1.44 -14.00 12.94
CA PRO A 185 -1.92 -15.18 12.20
C PRO A 185 -3.10 -15.91 12.87
N ALA A 186 -3.26 -15.80 14.20
CA ALA A 186 -4.33 -16.44 14.95
C ALA A 186 -5.58 -15.54 15.11
N THR A 187 -5.55 -14.32 14.59
CA THR A 187 -6.63 -13.35 14.70
C THR A 187 -7.48 -13.29 13.43
N LYS A 188 -8.56 -12.49 13.45
CA LYS A 188 -9.37 -12.18 12.26
C LYS A 188 -8.64 -11.30 11.23
N ALA A 189 -7.42 -10.85 11.52
CA ALA A 189 -6.57 -10.15 10.56
C ALA A 189 -6.05 -11.06 9.44
N CYS A 190 -5.91 -12.35 9.75
CA CYS A 190 -5.36 -13.35 8.87
C CYS A 190 -6.46 -14.02 8.06
N ALA A 191 -6.37 -13.96 6.74
CA ALA A 191 -7.30 -14.58 5.82
C ALA A 191 -6.56 -15.32 4.71
N ARG A 192 -6.97 -16.56 4.44
CA ARG A 192 -6.56 -17.26 3.22
C ARG A 192 -7.41 -16.74 2.06
N LEU A 193 -6.78 -16.41 0.93
CA LEU A 193 -7.52 -15.91 -0.21
C LEU A 193 -8.40 -16.97 -0.86
N THR A 194 -9.58 -16.51 -1.29
CA THR A 194 -10.46 -17.24 -2.19
C THR A 194 -10.24 -16.84 -3.65
N PRO A 195 -10.65 -17.66 -4.62
CA PRO A 195 -10.61 -17.29 -6.04
C PRO A 195 -11.35 -15.98 -6.34
N ALA A 196 -12.47 -15.72 -5.66
CA ALA A 196 -13.23 -14.47 -5.82
C ALA A 196 -12.47 -13.25 -5.30
N ALA A 197 -11.79 -13.37 -4.14
CA ALA A 197 -10.94 -12.29 -3.63
C ALA A 197 -9.74 -12.02 -4.56
N LEU A 198 -9.11 -13.07 -5.10
CA LEU A 198 -8.02 -12.92 -6.05
C LEU A 198 -8.49 -12.25 -7.35
N GLN A 199 -9.66 -12.62 -7.88
CA GLN A 199 -10.26 -11.96 -9.04
C GLN A 199 -10.57 -10.48 -8.77
N LEU A 200 -11.13 -10.14 -7.60
CA LEU A 200 -11.39 -8.76 -7.23
C LEU A 200 -10.11 -7.92 -7.19
N ALA A 201 -9.00 -8.48 -6.70
CA ALA A 201 -7.71 -7.79 -6.72
C ALA A 201 -7.21 -7.55 -8.16
N THR A 202 -7.37 -8.53 -9.05
CA THR A 202 -7.05 -8.39 -10.48
C THR A 202 -7.89 -7.31 -11.16
N ASP A 203 -9.20 -7.28 -10.89
CA ASP A 203 -10.12 -6.26 -11.41
C ASP A 203 -9.76 -4.87 -10.87
N ALA A 204 -9.41 -4.76 -9.60
CA ALA A 204 -8.96 -3.52 -8.97
C ALA A 204 -7.65 -3.01 -9.58
N TRP A 205 -6.69 -3.91 -9.83
CA TRP A 205 -5.43 -3.56 -10.51
C TRP A 205 -5.67 -3.07 -11.94
N ALA A 206 -6.56 -3.74 -12.68
CA ALA A 206 -6.93 -3.30 -14.03
C ALA A 206 -7.63 -1.93 -14.02
N ALA A 207 -8.57 -1.72 -13.10
CA ALA A 207 -9.28 -0.45 -12.95
C ALA A 207 -8.34 0.70 -12.56
N PHE A 208 -7.39 0.45 -11.65
CA PHE A 208 -6.40 1.44 -11.24
C PHE A 208 -5.49 1.89 -12.39
N ARG A 209 -5.16 0.98 -13.32
CA ARG A 209 -4.26 1.23 -14.45
C ARG A 209 -4.97 1.70 -15.72
N ALA A 210 -6.29 1.74 -15.71
CA ALA A 210 -7.07 2.18 -16.84
C ALA A 210 -6.77 3.67 -17.16
N PRO A 211 -6.82 4.07 -18.44
CA PRO A 211 -6.61 5.47 -18.83
C PRO A 211 -7.76 6.39 -18.43
N THR A 212 -8.87 5.83 -17.94
CA THR A 212 -10.03 6.55 -17.41
C THR A 212 -10.42 5.97 -16.04
N PRO A 213 -11.03 6.78 -15.14
CA PRO A 213 -11.37 6.35 -13.79
C PRO A 213 -12.67 5.54 -13.69
N ASP A 214 -13.29 5.14 -14.80
CA ASP A 214 -14.65 4.58 -14.84
C ASP A 214 -14.81 3.32 -13.98
N GLY A 215 -13.73 2.54 -13.82
CA GLY A 215 -13.72 1.33 -12.99
C GLY A 215 -13.59 1.60 -11.48
N LEU A 216 -13.07 2.76 -11.06
CA LEU A 216 -12.75 3.03 -9.65
C LEU A 216 -14.00 3.00 -8.73
N PRO A 217 -15.16 3.58 -9.10
CA PRO A 217 -16.35 3.54 -8.26
C PRO A 217 -16.86 2.12 -7.99
N VAL A 218 -16.71 1.20 -8.95
CA VAL A 218 -17.09 -0.22 -8.78
C VAL A 218 -16.22 -0.87 -7.71
N ILE A 219 -14.92 -0.60 -7.70
CA ILE A 219 -13.99 -1.12 -6.70
C ILE A 219 -14.27 -0.50 -5.33
N ALA A 220 -14.53 0.81 -5.25
CA ALA A 220 -14.91 1.48 -3.99
C ALA A 220 -16.19 0.89 -3.38
N GLY A 221 -17.16 0.51 -4.23
CA GLY A 221 -18.40 -0.16 -3.84
C GLY A 221 -18.25 -1.65 -3.47
N SER A 222 -17.11 -2.27 -3.77
CA SER A 222 -16.89 -3.70 -3.56
C SER A 222 -16.79 -4.07 -2.07
N ARG A 223 -17.14 -5.32 -1.74
CA ARG A 223 -17.02 -5.87 -0.39
C ARG A 223 -16.38 -7.25 -0.45
N SER A 224 -15.36 -7.47 0.36
CA SER A 224 -14.63 -8.73 0.46
C SER A 224 -14.26 -9.00 1.91
N ARG A 225 -14.31 -10.27 2.34
CA ARG A 225 -13.91 -10.66 3.70
C ARG A 225 -12.41 -10.66 3.86
N GLU A 226 -11.69 -10.92 2.78
CA GLU A 226 -10.23 -11.00 2.72
C GLU A 226 -9.65 -9.62 2.41
N LEU A 227 -10.21 -8.90 1.42
CA LEU A 227 -9.79 -7.56 1.01
C LEU A 227 -10.66 -6.48 1.68
N ARG A 228 -10.65 -6.50 3.02
CA ARG A 228 -11.61 -5.75 3.85
C ARG A 228 -11.56 -4.23 3.66
N PHE A 229 -10.37 -3.70 3.36
CA PHE A 229 -10.12 -2.27 3.29
C PHE A 229 -10.06 -1.74 1.86
N LEU A 230 -10.19 -2.61 0.85
CA LEU A 230 -10.04 -2.24 -0.56
C LEU A 230 -11.05 -1.16 -0.99
N GLY A 231 -12.33 -1.34 -0.63
CA GLY A 231 -13.36 -0.37 -0.99
C GLY A 231 -13.13 1.01 -0.35
N GLU A 232 -12.71 1.04 0.91
CA GLU A 232 -12.38 2.28 1.63
C GLU A 232 -11.17 2.99 1.02
N ALA A 233 -10.12 2.23 0.67
CA ALA A 233 -8.93 2.78 0.02
C ALA A 233 -9.26 3.34 -1.37
N PHE A 234 -10.11 2.68 -2.17
CA PHE A 234 -10.50 3.20 -3.49
C PHE A 234 -11.45 4.40 -3.42
N ASP A 235 -12.33 4.49 -2.42
CA ASP A 235 -13.06 5.73 -2.14
C ASP A 235 -12.07 6.87 -1.83
N ARG A 236 -11.09 6.59 -0.98
CA ARG A 236 -10.06 7.56 -0.61
C ARG A 236 -9.19 7.98 -1.79
N LEU A 237 -8.85 7.06 -2.69
CA LEU A 237 -8.15 7.33 -3.94
C LEU A 237 -8.98 8.26 -4.85
N GLY A 238 -10.30 8.05 -4.92
CA GLY A 238 -11.20 8.91 -5.69
C GLY A 238 -11.14 10.38 -5.23
N ARG A 239 -10.97 10.60 -3.92
CA ARG A 239 -10.80 11.93 -3.32
C ARG A 239 -9.44 12.60 -3.62
N GLU A 240 -8.51 11.91 -4.29
CA GLU A 240 -7.30 12.53 -4.84
C GLU A 240 -7.51 13.18 -6.21
N TYR A 241 -8.64 12.91 -6.87
CA TYR A 241 -9.03 13.70 -8.05
C TYR A 241 -9.34 15.14 -7.62
N PRO A 242 -9.01 16.14 -8.46
CA PRO A 242 -9.29 17.53 -8.15
C PRO A 242 -10.78 17.74 -7.96
N SER A 243 -11.18 18.40 -6.88
CA SER A 243 -12.60 18.64 -6.60
C SER A 243 -13.24 19.55 -7.65
N THR A 244 -14.54 19.38 -7.89
CA THR A 244 -15.36 20.32 -8.68
C THR A 244 -15.51 21.68 -8.00
N ARG A 245 -15.23 21.78 -6.69
CA ARG A 245 -15.40 23.02 -5.93
C ARG A 245 -14.24 24.00 -6.10
N ASP A 246 -13.02 23.51 -5.93
CA ASP A 246 -11.81 24.34 -5.79
C ASP A 246 -10.61 23.79 -6.56
N GLY A 247 -10.76 22.66 -7.27
CA GLY A 247 -9.69 22.01 -8.00
C GLY A 247 -8.60 21.38 -7.14
N LEU A 248 -8.75 21.31 -5.82
CA LEU A 248 -7.81 20.65 -4.91
C LEU A 248 -8.13 19.16 -4.74
N SER A 249 -7.10 18.34 -4.60
CA SER A 249 -7.21 17.02 -4.00
C SER A 249 -7.60 17.14 -2.52
N LEU A 250 -8.15 16.08 -1.92
CA LEU A 250 -8.45 16.08 -0.49
C LEU A 250 -7.19 16.27 0.37
N THR A 251 -6.06 15.68 -0.04
CA THR A 251 -4.77 15.85 0.65
C THR A 251 -4.31 17.30 0.60
N GLU A 252 -4.30 17.91 -0.59
CA GLU A 252 -3.93 19.32 -0.78
C GLU A 252 -4.80 20.24 0.09
N ARG A 253 -6.12 20.01 0.09
CA ARG A 253 -7.06 20.77 0.90
C ARG A 253 -6.80 20.65 2.40
N ARG A 254 -6.48 19.43 2.88
CA ARG A 254 -6.15 19.21 4.30
C ARG A 254 -4.85 19.90 4.70
N ILE A 255 -3.84 19.90 3.81
CA ILE A 255 -2.58 20.62 4.03
C ILE A 255 -2.82 22.13 4.10
N LEU A 256 -3.51 22.71 3.12
CA LEU A 256 -3.81 24.15 3.11
C LEU A 256 -4.65 24.56 4.33
N ALA A 257 -5.63 23.73 4.73
CA ALA A 257 -6.40 23.96 5.94
C ALA A 257 -5.54 23.91 7.21
N ALA A 258 -4.59 22.97 7.31
CA ALA A 258 -3.69 22.91 8.46
C ALA A 258 -2.82 24.17 8.57
N VAL A 259 -2.30 24.68 7.45
CA VAL A 259 -1.53 25.94 7.40
C VAL A 259 -2.42 27.13 7.77
N ALA A 260 -3.65 27.19 7.24
CA ALA A 260 -4.64 28.23 7.59
C ALA A 260 -4.96 28.24 9.09
N ASP A 261 -5.03 27.06 9.72
CA ASP A 261 -5.25 26.87 11.16
C ASP A 261 -3.96 27.10 12.00
N GLY A 262 -2.91 27.69 11.41
CA GLY A 262 -1.70 28.12 12.11
C GLY A 262 -0.58 27.08 12.18
N ALA A 263 -0.58 26.06 11.32
CA ALA A 263 0.60 25.20 11.16
C ALA A 263 1.68 25.91 10.34
N ALA A 264 2.50 26.72 11.02
CA ALA A 264 3.50 27.57 10.39
C ALA A 264 4.73 26.81 9.84
N ALA A 265 4.91 25.53 10.17
CA ALA A 265 5.99 24.70 9.63
C ALA A 265 5.42 23.50 8.86
N ALA A 266 6.04 23.14 7.74
CA ALA A 266 5.61 22.04 6.87
C ALA A 266 5.46 20.70 7.61
N GLY A 267 6.40 20.36 8.50
CA GLY A 267 6.29 19.17 9.34
C GLY A 267 5.07 19.18 10.26
N THR A 268 4.68 20.35 10.77
CA THR A 268 3.46 20.49 11.57
C THR A 268 2.21 20.40 10.71
N ALA A 269 2.23 20.98 9.51
CA ALA A 269 1.14 20.89 8.55
C ALA A 269 0.89 19.44 8.12
N PHE A 270 1.96 18.68 7.87
CA PHE A 270 1.91 17.24 7.59
C PHE A 270 1.22 16.48 8.74
N VAL A 271 1.70 16.61 9.98
CA VAL A 271 1.11 15.91 11.14
C VAL A 271 -0.37 16.27 11.33
N ARG A 272 -0.75 17.55 11.19
CA ARG A 272 -2.14 17.98 11.32
C ARG A 272 -3.03 17.47 10.17
N ALA A 273 -2.52 17.45 8.95
CA ALA A 273 -3.24 16.90 7.81
C ALA A 273 -3.44 15.38 7.97
N ALA A 274 -2.40 14.65 8.34
CA ALA A 274 -2.44 13.22 8.62
C ALA A 274 -3.39 12.87 9.77
N ALA A 275 -3.46 13.70 10.82
CA ALA A 275 -4.39 13.51 11.94
C ALA A 275 -5.88 13.62 11.55
N ARG A 276 -6.20 14.14 10.35
CA ARG A 276 -7.55 14.21 9.78
C ARG A 276 -7.82 13.08 8.79
N GLU A 277 -6.83 12.24 8.52
CA GLU A 277 -6.98 11.05 7.70
C GLU A 277 -7.54 9.90 8.54
N MET A 278 -8.46 9.13 7.97
CA MET A 278 -8.99 7.95 8.67
C MET A 278 -7.92 6.87 8.80
N ARG A 279 -7.14 6.71 7.73
CA ARG A 279 -6.00 5.79 7.62
C ARG A 279 -4.82 6.52 6.96
N PRO A 280 -3.91 7.12 7.76
CA PRO A 280 -2.73 7.80 7.22
C PRO A 280 -1.98 6.88 6.25
N TYR A 281 -1.75 7.34 5.02
CA TYR A 281 -1.01 6.57 3.99
C TYR A 281 0.15 7.35 3.38
N LEU A 282 0.11 8.69 3.51
CA LEU A 282 1.05 9.57 2.85
C LEU A 282 2.29 9.74 3.73
N GLY A 283 3.47 9.43 3.18
CA GLY A 283 4.75 9.76 3.79
C GLY A 283 5.02 11.27 3.77
N ASP A 284 5.90 11.72 4.67
CA ASP A 284 6.30 13.12 4.76
C ASP A 284 6.99 13.60 3.47
N THR A 285 7.83 12.79 2.83
CA THR A 285 8.50 13.18 1.59
C THR A 285 7.50 13.54 0.48
N TRP A 286 6.46 12.73 0.27
CA TRP A 286 5.41 13.04 -0.71
C TRP A 286 4.53 14.23 -0.28
N SER A 287 4.29 14.38 1.02
CA SER A 287 3.60 15.55 1.57
C SER A 287 4.39 16.84 1.31
N PHE A 288 5.70 16.83 1.51
CA PHE A 288 6.56 17.99 1.29
C PHE A 288 6.69 18.29 -0.20
N ALA A 289 6.84 17.29 -1.06
CA ALA A 289 6.78 17.47 -2.52
C ALA A 289 5.46 18.11 -2.98
N MET A 290 4.34 17.77 -2.34
CA MET A 290 3.04 18.40 -2.62
C MET A 290 2.97 19.86 -2.16
N MET A 291 3.49 20.16 -0.97
CA MET A 291 3.62 21.54 -0.46
C MET A 291 4.52 22.38 -1.37
N ASP A 292 5.63 21.81 -1.82
CA ASP A 292 6.58 22.43 -2.74
C ASP A 292 5.91 22.81 -4.07
N ARG A 293 5.16 21.88 -4.68
CA ARG A 293 4.39 22.17 -5.89
C ARG A 293 3.40 23.33 -5.70
N MET A 294 2.74 23.41 -4.53
CA MET A 294 1.82 24.51 -4.23
C MET A 294 2.52 25.84 -3.95
N ALA A 295 3.76 25.82 -3.43
CA ALA A 295 4.58 27.00 -3.19
C ALA A 295 5.22 27.55 -4.47
N HIS A 296 5.59 26.66 -5.40
CA HIS A 296 6.28 27.01 -6.65
C HIS A 296 5.39 26.99 -7.90
N ALA A 297 4.06 26.88 -7.73
CA ALA A 297 3.11 26.99 -8.82
C ALA A 297 3.15 28.40 -9.47
N ARG A 298 2.67 28.50 -10.71
CA ARG A 298 2.58 29.79 -11.45
C ARG A 298 1.87 30.88 -10.64
N ILE A 299 0.80 30.51 -9.94
CA ILE A 299 0.09 31.32 -8.96
C ILE A 299 0.14 30.55 -7.62
N PRO A 300 1.13 30.84 -6.75
CA PRO A 300 1.36 30.08 -5.52
C PRO A 300 0.15 30.06 -4.58
N LEU A 301 -0.12 28.90 -3.99
CA LEU A 301 -1.10 28.76 -2.90
C LEU A 301 -0.46 28.85 -1.51
N LEU A 302 0.84 28.56 -1.44
CA LEU A 302 1.66 28.70 -0.24
C LEU A 302 2.82 29.66 -0.50
N HIS A 303 3.24 30.38 0.53
CA HIS A 303 4.57 30.95 0.63
C HIS A 303 5.43 30.01 1.46
N ALA A 304 6.56 29.58 0.91
CA ALA A 304 7.59 28.81 1.61
C ALA A 304 8.77 29.72 1.94
N GLU A 305 9.32 29.57 3.15
CA GLU A 305 10.54 30.26 3.58
C GLU A 305 11.52 29.27 4.26
N PRO A 306 12.78 29.23 3.79
CA PRO A 306 13.28 29.86 2.56
C PRO A 306 12.62 29.32 1.27
N ALA A 307 12.73 30.09 0.18
CA ALA A 307 12.01 29.82 -1.09
C ALA A 307 12.91 29.20 -2.18
N ASP A 308 14.20 29.05 -1.90
CA ASP A 308 15.23 28.62 -2.85
C ASP A 308 15.68 27.18 -2.65
N HIS A 309 15.06 26.44 -1.73
CA HIS A 309 15.27 25.02 -1.52
C HIS A 309 13.93 24.26 -1.52
N PRO A 310 13.95 22.94 -1.78
CA PRO A 310 12.77 22.11 -1.65
C PRO A 310 12.18 22.21 -0.24
N VAL A 311 10.86 22.20 -0.15
CA VAL A 311 10.16 22.13 1.14
C VAL A 311 10.63 20.90 1.91
N ASP A 312 10.99 21.11 3.17
CA ASP A 312 11.36 20.08 4.14
C ASP A 312 10.54 20.26 5.43
N ARG A 313 10.84 19.46 6.46
CA ARG A 313 10.12 19.48 7.73
C ARG A 313 10.12 20.85 8.43
N GLU A 314 11.20 21.62 8.30
CA GLU A 314 11.43 22.87 9.03
C GLU A 314 10.97 24.10 8.25
N THR A 315 10.75 23.96 6.94
CA THR A 315 10.30 25.02 6.05
C THR A 315 9.05 25.71 6.58
N SER A 316 9.14 27.04 6.68
CA SER A 316 8.05 27.90 7.14
C SER A 316 7.02 28.05 6.02
N LEU A 317 5.74 27.82 6.34
CA LEU A 317 4.63 27.91 5.40
C LEU A 317 3.63 28.98 5.82
N ARG A 318 3.20 29.79 4.86
CA ARG A 318 2.05 30.70 5.02
C ARG A 318 1.10 30.57 3.84
N LEU A 319 -0.19 30.67 4.09
CA LEU A 319 -1.19 30.70 3.03
C LEU A 319 -1.09 32.01 2.24
N THR A 320 -1.12 31.95 0.91
CA THR A 320 -1.22 33.17 0.08
C THR A 320 -2.67 33.63 0.02
N ASP A 321 -2.93 34.87 -0.44
CA ASP A 321 -4.30 35.33 -0.71
C ASP A 321 -5.01 34.42 -1.73
N THR A 322 -4.28 33.93 -2.74
CA THR A 322 -4.82 32.96 -3.71
C THR A 322 -5.11 31.62 -3.04
N GLY A 323 -4.20 31.13 -2.19
CA GLY A 323 -4.40 29.91 -1.40
C GLY A 323 -5.66 29.99 -0.54
N ALA A 324 -5.91 31.14 0.09
CA ALA A 324 -7.13 31.39 0.86
C ALA A 324 -8.38 31.39 -0.02
N GLN A 325 -8.35 32.02 -1.19
CA GLN A 325 -9.48 32.03 -2.13
C GLN A 325 -9.79 30.63 -2.67
N VAL A 326 -8.76 29.85 -3.03
CA VAL A 326 -8.92 28.47 -3.47
C VAL A 326 -9.51 27.62 -2.34
N LEU A 327 -8.95 27.68 -1.13
CA LEU A 327 -9.45 26.91 0.02
C LEU A 327 -10.91 27.28 0.38
N ALA A 328 -11.30 28.55 0.17
CA ALA A 328 -12.69 28.99 0.34
C ALA A 328 -13.63 28.47 -0.77
N GLY A 329 -13.10 28.04 -1.92
CA GLY A 329 -13.86 27.68 -3.12
C GLY A 329 -14.25 28.88 -3.98
N ALA A 330 -13.58 30.02 -3.81
CA ALA A 330 -13.77 31.23 -4.63
C ALA A 330 -12.90 31.22 -5.90
N ALA A 331 -11.92 30.33 -5.98
CA ALA A 331 -11.06 30.11 -7.13
C ALA A 331 -10.77 28.61 -7.31
N ASP A 332 -10.37 28.23 -8.52
CA ASP A 332 -10.08 26.83 -8.88
C ASP A 332 -8.59 26.63 -9.16
N HIS A 333 -7.94 25.77 -8.37
CA HIS A 333 -6.50 25.51 -8.46
C HIS A 333 -6.09 25.03 -9.86
N VAL A 334 -6.84 24.10 -10.45
CA VAL A 334 -6.54 23.54 -11.78
C VAL A 334 -6.66 24.62 -12.86
N THR A 335 -7.67 25.47 -12.79
CA THR A 335 -7.87 26.58 -13.74
C THR A 335 -6.71 27.57 -13.65
N LEU A 336 -6.28 27.91 -12.43
CA LEU A 336 -5.18 28.85 -12.19
C LEU A 336 -3.82 28.27 -12.59
N ASN A 337 -3.48 27.07 -12.12
CA ASN A 337 -2.12 26.56 -12.18
C ASN A 337 -1.93 25.40 -13.17
N GLY A 338 -3.02 24.83 -13.66
CA GLY A 338 -2.99 23.58 -14.41
C GLY A 338 -2.65 22.40 -13.50
N LEU A 339 -2.76 21.21 -14.07
CA LEU A 339 -2.33 19.97 -13.43
C LEU A 339 -1.39 19.20 -14.36
N ASN A 340 -0.47 18.42 -13.79
CA ASN A 340 0.29 17.38 -14.48
C ASN A 340 0.55 16.27 -13.47
N ARG A 341 -0.48 15.46 -13.20
CA ARG A 341 -0.46 14.43 -12.17
C ARG A 341 -1.02 13.12 -12.72
N TRP A 342 -0.41 12.02 -12.31
CA TRP A 342 -0.94 10.69 -12.56
C TRP A 342 -1.66 10.18 -11.32
N ILE A 343 -2.81 9.55 -11.53
CA ILE A 343 -3.49 8.73 -10.52
C ILE A 343 -3.68 7.36 -11.16
N GLY A 344 -2.75 6.44 -10.86
CA GLY A 344 -2.69 5.16 -11.54
C GLY A 344 -2.47 5.34 -13.04
N GLY A 345 -3.38 4.83 -13.86
CA GLY A 345 -3.35 4.96 -15.32
C GLY A 345 -3.92 6.27 -15.87
N VAL A 346 -4.56 7.10 -15.04
CA VAL A 346 -5.19 8.35 -15.49
C VAL A 346 -4.18 9.49 -15.43
N HIS A 347 -3.90 10.10 -16.58
CA HIS A 347 -3.06 11.30 -16.67
C HIS A 347 -3.92 12.56 -16.68
N LEU A 348 -3.93 13.27 -15.57
CA LEU A 348 -4.61 14.55 -15.44
C LEU A 348 -3.65 15.68 -15.86
N ARG A 349 -3.94 16.30 -17.01
CA ARG A 349 -3.05 17.31 -17.63
C ARG A 349 -3.77 18.57 -18.10
N GLY A 350 -3.16 19.73 -17.83
CA GLY A 350 -3.57 21.04 -18.33
C GLY A 350 -4.53 21.78 -17.38
N HIS A 351 -5.10 22.88 -17.87
CA HIS A 351 -5.98 23.77 -17.09
C HIS A 351 -7.44 23.33 -17.05
N HIS A 352 -7.79 22.28 -17.79
CA HIS A 352 -9.14 21.74 -17.85
C HIS A 352 -9.05 20.23 -17.85
N VAL A 353 -9.17 19.64 -16.67
CA VAL A 353 -9.16 18.18 -16.50
C VAL A 353 -10.59 17.65 -16.54
N PRO A 354 -10.87 16.61 -17.34
CA PRO A 354 -12.22 16.09 -17.51
C PRO A 354 -12.73 15.34 -16.28
N TRP A 355 -11.84 14.76 -15.47
CA TRP A 355 -12.24 13.94 -14.32
C TRP A 355 -12.04 14.72 -13.03
N ARG A 356 -13.13 14.94 -12.29
CA ARG A 356 -13.14 15.69 -11.03
C ARG A 356 -13.97 15.00 -9.96
N TRP A 357 -13.54 15.12 -8.72
CA TRP A 357 -14.29 14.62 -7.56
C TRP A 357 -15.44 15.57 -7.22
N ASN A 358 -16.66 15.05 -7.11
CA ASN A 358 -17.81 15.82 -6.66
C ASN A 358 -18.11 15.47 -5.20
N ASP A 359 -17.84 16.40 -4.28
CA ASP A 359 -18.04 16.21 -2.84
C ASP A 359 -19.50 16.00 -2.43
N ALA A 360 -20.47 16.46 -3.23
CA ALA A 360 -21.89 16.32 -2.93
C ALA A 360 -22.43 14.92 -3.26
N THR A 361 -21.90 14.30 -4.31
CA THR A 361 -22.30 12.94 -4.72
C THR A 361 -21.31 11.87 -4.26
N GLU A 362 -20.14 12.27 -3.74
CA GLU A 362 -19.02 11.40 -3.38
C GLU A 362 -18.60 10.49 -4.54
N THR A 363 -18.48 11.09 -5.73
CA THR A 363 -18.12 10.35 -6.96
C THR A 363 -17.19 11.16 -7.86
N ILE A 364 -16.38 10.45 -8.66
CA ILE A 364 -15.69 11.05 -9.80
C ILE A 364 -16.72 11.31 -10.90
N THR A 365 -16.69 12.51 -11.46
CA THR A 365 -17.59 12.95 -12.53
C THR A 365 -16.81 13.46 -13.72
N HIS A 366 -17.40 13.30 -14.91
CA HIS A 366 -16.87 13.87 -16.13
C HIS A 366 -17.36 15.32 -16.27
N HIS A 367 -16.46 16.28 -16.05
CA HIS A 367 -16.71 17.69 -16.24
C HIS A 367 -16.49 18.05 -17.72
N SER A 368 -17.56 18.01 -18.50
CA SER A 368 -17.56 18.55 -19.86
C SER A 368 -17.38 20.07 -19.80
N LYS A 369 -16.57 20.63 -20.70
CA LYS A 369 -16.36 22.07 -20.83
C LYS A 369 -17.63 22.81 -21.22
#